data_AF-A0A7T9CEY7-F1
#
_entry.id   AF-A0A7T9CEY7-F1
#
_cell.length_a   1.000
_cell.length_b   1.000
_cell.length_c   1.000
_cell.angle_alpha   90.00
_cell.angle_beta   90.00
_cell.angle_gamma   90.00
#
_symmetry.space_group_name_H-M   'P 1'
#
loop_
_entity.id
_entity.type
_entity.pdbx_description
1 polymer ?
#
loop_
_entity_poly.entity_id
_entity_poly.type
_entity_poly.pdbx_seq_one_letter_code
_entity_poly.pdbx_strand_id
1 'polypeptide(L)'
;MSAGELGYSRDNQPGKLQIAFGISVGLNNIPTMLTIQKGNVQDKKHMQMLIRLCSSVLPEGSLLVFDCGGNTQDNKRRIRDLKFHYLTLKAKKKGPYRNEITIYHARKESQVSFVSGNRVYSCVKYRDGEEVRIYFSVTTWPVTS
;
A
#
# COMPACT_ATOMS: atom_id res chain seq x y z
N MET A 1 34.31 10.47 7.04
CA MET A 1 33.09 9.70 6.77
C MET A 1 32.80 9.80 5.29
N SER A 2 32.80 8.68 4.56
CA SER A 2 32.57 8.67 3.12
C SER A 2 31.06 8.63 2.81
N ALA A 3 30.65 9.15 1.65
CA ALA A 3 29.26 9.13 1.19
C ALA A 3 28.64 7.70 1.13
N GLY A 4 29.47 6.65 1.16
CA GLY A 4 29.02 5.24 1.26
C GLY A 4 28.59 4.81 2.67
N GLU A 5 28.95 5.54 3.73
CA GLU A 5 28.61 5.19 5.13
C GLU A 5 27.22 5.68 5.57
N LEU A 6 26.58 6.56 4.77
CA LEU A 6 25.36 7.28 5.16
C LEU A 6 24.06 6.65 4.64
N GLY A 7 24.11 5.58 3.84
CA GLY A 7 22.94 4.76 3.50
C GLY A 7 21.97 5.33 2.44
N TYR A 8 20.77 4.74 2.34
CA TYR A 8 19.72 5.08 1.38
C TYR A 8 19.10 6.45 1.70
N SER A 9 19.16 7.42 0.78
CA SER A 9 18.55 8.74 0.97
C SER A 9 17.14 8.76 0.37
N ARG A 10 16.13 9.08 1.20
CA ARG A 10 14.72 9.12 0.78
C ARG A 10 14.36 10.41 0.03
N ASP A 11 15.06 11.49 0.32
CA ASP A 11 14.89 12.85 -0.23
C ASP A 11 15.94 13.20 -1.31
N ASN A 12 16.76 12.23 -1.73
CA ASN A 12 17.92 12.44 -2.60
C ASN A 12 18.89 13.53 -2.10
N GLN A 13 18.92 13.82 -0.80
CA GLN A 13 19.98 14.61 -0.18
C GLN A 13 20.98 13.67 0.51
N PRO A 14 21.96 13.13 -0.25
CA PRO A 14 23.03 12.34 0.34
C PRO A 14 23.77 13.18 1.38
N GLY A 15 23.89 12.67 2.61
CA GLY A 15 24.66 13.35 3.66
C GLY A 15 23.90 13.64 4.96
N LYS A 16 22.56 13.63 4.96
CA LYS A 16 21.76 14.01 6.15
C LYS A 16 21.29 12.79 6.94
N LEU A 17 21.33 12.89 8.28
CA LEU A 17 20.70 11.94 9.19
C LEU A 17 19.18 12.09 9.08
N GLN A 18 18.51 11.03 8.63
CA GLN A 18 17.05 10.98 8.59
C GLN A 18 16.53 10.09 9.73
N ILE A 19 15.35 10.41 10.25
CA ILE A 19 14.60 9.60 11.21
C ILE A 19 13.24 9.31 10.58
N ALA A 20 12.84 8.04 10.57
CA ALA A 20 11.54 7.59 10.08
C ALA A 20 10.65 7.22 11.27
N PHE A 21 9.45 7.81 11.29
CA PHE A 21 8.38 7.45 12.21
C PHE A 21 7.37 6.57 11.49
N GLY A 22 7.13 5.36 11.98
CA GLY A 22 6.03 4.51 11.54
C GLY A 22 4.92 4.52 12.57
N ILE A 23 3.76 5.07 12.21
CA ILE A 23 2.57 5.10 13.06
C ILE A 23 1.57 4.07 12.52
N SER A 24 1.01 3.23 13.40
CA SER A 24 -0.14 2.39 13.09
C SER A 24 -1.33 2.82 13.94
N VAL A 25 -2.49 2.89 13.31
CA VAL A 25 -3.74 3.34 13.92
C VAL A 25 -4.75 2.21 13.78
N GLY A 26 -5.40 1.86 14.88
CA GLY A 26 -6.50 0.91 14.87
C GLY A 26 -7.73 1.47 14.14
N LEU A 27 -8.70 0.61 13.80
CA LEU A 27 -9.95 1.03 13.15
C LEU A 27 -10.76 2.04 13.98
N ASN A 28 -10.51 2.11 15.29
CA ASN A 28 -11.07 3.08 16.22
C ASN A 28 -10.37 4.46 16.20
N ASN A 29 -9.47 4.70 15.24
CA ASN A 29 -8.65 5.91 15.14
C ASN A 29 -7.67 6.14 16.30
N ILE A 30 -7.43 5.11 17.13
CA ILE A 30 -6.47 5.19 18.24
C ILE A 30 -5.11 4.70 17.75
N PRO A 31 -4.02 5.49 17.88
CA PRO A 31 -2.67 5.02 17.60
C PRO A 31 -2.37 3.79 18.45
N THR A 32 -2.10 2.67 17.80
CA THR A 32 -1.82 1.38 18.45
C THR A 32 -0.32 1.08 18.44
N MET A 33 0.45 1.71 17.55
CA MET A 33 1.89 1.51 17.46
C MET A 33 2.62 2.75 16.97
N LEU A 34 3.77 3.04 17.58
CA LEU A 34 4.76 4.02 17.13
C LEU A 34 6.11 3.32 16.99
N THR A 35 6.77 3.50 15.86
CA THR A 35 8.14 3.02 15.62
C THR A 35 9.02 4.18 15.21
N ILE A 36 10.23 4.24 15.74
CA ILE A 36 11.23 5.26 15.42
C ILE A 36 12.45 4.53 14.88
N GLN A 37 12.84 4.82 13.65
CA GLN A 37 13.90 4.10 12.94
C GLN A 37 14.84 5.07 12.22
N LYS A 38 16.08 4.65 11.96
CA LYS A 38 17.02 5.43 11.15
C LYS A 38 16.46 5.52 9.73
N GLY A 39 16.16 6.73 9.25
CA GLY A 39 15.51 6.98 7.96
C GLY A 39 16.39 6.69 6.74
N ASN A 40 17.70 6.49 6.94
CA ASN A 40 18.62 6.13 5.86
C ASN A 40 18.63 4.61 5.55
N VAL A 41 17.64 3.87 6.05
CA VAL A 41 17.46 2.44 5.79
C VAL A 41 16.34 2.29 4.76
N GLN A 42 16.46 1.29 3.89
CA GLN A 42 15.48 1.06 2.83
C GLN A 42 14.13 0.63 3.42
N ASP A 43 13.03 1.23 2.97
CA ASP A 43 11.65 0.98 3.43
C ASP A 43 11.26 -0.51 3.49
N LYS A 44 11.84 -1.33 2.63
CA LYS A 44 11.63 -2.79 2.62
C LYS A 44 12.09 -3.46 3.92
N LYS A 45 13.22 -3.02 4.50
CA LYS A 45 13.73 -3.52 5.79
C LYS A 45 12.91 -2.96 6.95
N HIS A 46 12.44 -1.72 6.85
CA HIS A 46 11.58 -1.09 7.84
C HIS A 46 10.24 -1.83 8.00
N MET A 47 9.63 -2.24 6.88
CA MET A 47 8.35 -2.93 6.89
C MET A 47 8.43 -4.29 7.60
N GLN A 48 9.56 -5.01 7.48
CA GLN A 48 9.74 -6.30 8.18
C GLN A 48 9.71 -6.14 9.71
N MET A 49 10.37 -5.12 10.24
CA MET A 49 10.30 -4.82 11.68
C MET A 49 8.87 -4.47 12.09
N LEU A 50 8.20 -3.66 11.28
CA LEU A 50 6.83 -3.21 11.56
C LEU A 50 5.84 -4.39 11.57
N ILE A 51 5.95 -5.32 10.62
CA ILE A 51 5.17 -6.57 10.58
C ILE A 51 5.42 -7.42 11.84
N ARG A 52 6.68 -7.56 12.27
CA ARG A 52 7.02 -8.31 13.49
C ARG A 52 6.42 -7.67 14.73
N LEU A 53 6.44 -6.34 14.86
CA LEU A 53 5.81 -5.66 16.00
C LEU A 53 4.29 -5.81 15.96
N CYS A 54 3.68 -5.73 14.78
CA CYS A 54 2.24 -6.00 14.63
C CYS A 54 1.87 -7.39 15.16
N SER A 55 2.69 -8.44 14.93
CA SER A 55 2.38 -9.78 15.46
C SER A 55 2.33 -9.90 16.97
N SER A 56 2.98 -9.00 17.71
CA SER A 56 2.92 -9.01 19.18
C SER A 56 1.72 -8.26 19.76
N VAL A 57 1.01 -7.47 18.96
CA VAL A 57 -0.04 -6.56 19.43
C VAL A 57 -1.38 -6.86 18.78
N LEU A 58 -1.39 -7.26 17.50
CA LEU A 58 -2.61 -7.46 16.73
C LEU A 58 -3.06 -8.93 16.78
N PRO A 59 -4.38 -9.18 16.91
CA PRO A 59 -4.93 -10.52 16.83
C PRO A 59 -4.85 -11.10 15.41
N GLU A 60 -4.85 -12.43 15.28
CA GLU A 60 -4.97 -13.13 13.99
C GLU A 60 -6.17 -12.59 13.17
N GLY A 61 -6.04 -12.54 11.84
CA GLY A 61 -7.08 -11.98 10.96
C GLY A 61 -7.11 -10.46 10.85
N SER A 62 -6.23 -9.73 11.54
CA SER A 62 -6.11 -8.27 11.41
C SER A 62 -5.75 -7.82 9.97
N LEU A 63 -6.26 -6.66 9.53
CA LEU A 63 -5.97 -6.07 8.21
C LEU A 63 -4.90 -4.99 8.31
N LEU A 64 -3.77 -5.20 7.64
CA LEU A 64 -2.69 -4.21 7.54
C LEU A 64 -2.86 -3.37 6.28
N VAL A 65 -3.04 -2.05 6.44
CA VAL A 65 -3.13 -1.10 5.32
C VAL A 65 -1.80 -0.35 5.21
N PHE A 66 -1.15 -0.39 4.05
CA PHE A 66 0.13 0.27 3.83
C PHE A 66 0.32 0.77 2.39
N ASP A 67 1.22 1.73 2.21
CA ASP A 67 1.53 2.31 0.91
C ASP A 67 2.39 1.37 0.04
N CYS A 68 2.44 1.66 -1.27
CA CYS A 68 3.16 0.92 -2.29
C CYS A 68 4.64 0.67 -1.97
N GLY A 69 5.30 1.50 -1.15
CA GLY A 69 6.69 1.26 -0.72
C GLY A 69 6.88 -0.08 0.01
N GLY A 70 5.85 -0.55 0.74
CA GLY A 70 5.84 -1.84 1.42
C GLY A 70 5.41 -3.03 0.54
N ASN A 71 4.95 -2.77 -0.70
CA ASN A 71 4.37 -3.77 -1.59
C ASN A 71 5.43 -4.65 -2.26
N THR A 72 5.95 -5.63 -1.51
CA THR A 72 6.87 -6.66 -2.01
C THR A 72 6.29 -8.06 -1.74
N GLN A 73 6.67 -9.04 -2.56
CA GLN A 73 6.22 -10.42 -2.36
C GLN A 73 6.67 -11.00 -1.01
N ASP A 74 7.88 -10.67 -0.56
CA ASP A 74 8.37 -11.11 0.75
C ASP A 74 7.53 -10.55 1.90
N ASN A 75 7.18 -9.26 1.86
CA ASN A 75 6.33 -8.64 2.88
C ASN A 75 4.93 -9.25 2.88
N LYS A 76 4.33 -9.45 1.70
CA LYS A 76 3.01 -10.09 1.58
C LYS A 76 3.00 -11.48 2.19
N ARG A 77 4.00 -12.31 1.86
CA ARG A 77 4.17 -13.64 2.44
C ARG A 77 4.27 -13.57 3.96
N ARG A 78 5.15 -12.74 4.50
CA ARG A 78 5.30 -12.56 5.96
C ARG A 78 4.00 -12.19 6.66
N ILE A 79 3.21 -11.30 6.07
CA ILE A 79 1.89 -10.91 6.60
C ILE A 79 0.94 -12.11 6.59
N ARG A 80 0.92 -12.91 5.52
CA ARG A 80 0.07 -14.10 5.41
C ARG A 80 0.53 -15.25 6.30
N ASP A 81 1.82 -15.43 6.52
CA ASP A 81 2.39 -16.42 7.46
C ASP A 81 1.92 -16.14 8.90
N LEU A 82 1.70 -14.87 9.23
CA LEU A 82 1.10 -14.42 10.50
C LEU A 82 -0.44 -14.46 10.50
N LYS A 83 -1.06 -15.02 9.45
CA LYS A 83 -2.51 -15.07 9.23
C LYS A 83 -3.20 -13.70 9.22
N PHE A 84 -2.46 -12.63 8.93
CA PHE A 84 -3.01 -11.29 8.77
C PHE A 84 -3.42 -11.04 7.31
N HIS A 85 -4.38 -10.15 7.10
CA HIS A 85 -4.76 -9.65 5.77
C HIS A 85 -3.98 -8.37 5.45
N TYR A 86 -3.94 -7.98 4.17
CA TYR A 86 -3.37 -6.71 3.76
C TYR A 86 -4.18 -6.00 2.70
N LEU A 87 -4.08 -4.67 2.70
CA LEU A 87 -4.52 -3.79 1.63
C LEU A 87 -3.38 -2.83 1.28
N THR A 88 -2.93 -2.86 0.03
CA THR A 88 -1.83 -2.00 -0.43
C THR A 88 -2.10 -1.47 -1.83
N LEU A 89 -1.55 -0.30 -2.13
CA LEU A 89 -1.56 0.25 -3.49
C LEU A 89 -0.61 -0.54 -4.40
N LYS A 90 -1.03 -0.72 -5.66
CA LYS A 90 -0.17 -1.25 -6.72
C LYS A 90 0.75 -0.15 -7.25
N ALA A 91 2.03 -0.48 -7.46
CA ALA A 91 3.00 0.48 -8.00
C ALA A 91 2.57 1.01 -9.37
N LYS A 92 2.60 2.34 -9.53
CA LYS A 92 2.33 3.02 -10.81
C LYS A 92 3.53 2.88 -11.76
N LYS A 93 3.79 1.67 -12.24
CA LYS A 93 4.70 1.46 -13.37
C LYS A 93 3.87 1.52 -14.66
N LYS A 94 4.34 2.30 -15.65
CA LYS A 94 3.61 2.56 -16.92
C LYS A 94 3.20 1.29 -17.67
N GLY A 95 4.03 0.24 -17.62
CA GLY A 95 3.76 -1.04 -18.30
C GLY A 95 2.61 -1.83 -17.68
N PRO A 96 2.72 -2.27 -16.41
CA PRO A 96 1.68 -3.05 -15.73
C PRO A 96 0.30 -2.40 -15.81
N TYR A 97 0.21 -1.07 -15.66
CA TYR A 97 -1.08 -0.38 -15.63
C TYR A 97 -1.92 -0.53 -16.91
N ARG A 98 -1.30 -0.82 -18.08
CA ARG A 98 -2.06 -1.05 -19.33
C ARG A 98 -2.95 -2.28 -19.22
N ASN A 99 -2.43 -3.39 -18.70
CA ASN A 99 -3.20 -4.62 -18.54
C ASN A 99 -4.35 -4.41 -17.54
N GLU A 100 -4.09 -3.65 -16.49
CA GLU A 100 -5.06 -3.35 -15.44
C GLU A 100 -6.23 -2.51 -15.97
N ILE A 101 -5.93 -1.52 -16.83
CA ILE A 101 -6.95 -0.73 -17.54
C ILE A 101 -7.76 -1.62 -18.48
N THR A 102 -7.10 -2.52 -19.22
CA THR A 102 -7.80 -3.47 -20.10
C THR A 102 -8.76 -4.37 -19.32
N ILE A 103 -8.32 -4.92 -18.17
CA ILE A 103 -9.16 -5.73 -17.29
C ILE A 103 -10.37 -4.94 -16.79
N TYR A 104 -10.15 -3.68 -16.40
CA TYR A 104 -11.22 -2.79 -15.95
C TYR A 104 -12.31 -2.61 -17.03
N HIS A 105 -11.92 -2.30 -18.26
CA HIS A 105 -12.88 -2.10 -19.36
C HIS A 105 -13.54 -3.40 -19.83
N ALA A 106 -12.82 -4.52 -19.81
CA ALA A 106 -13.36 -5.83 -20.19
C ALA A 106 -14.45 -6.32 -19.22
N ARG A 107 -14.50 -5.80 -17.99
CA ARG A 107 -15.43 -6.23 -16.93
C ARG A 107 -16.50 -5.17 -16.62
N LYS A 108 -16.93 -4.43 -17.64
CA LYS A 108 -17.93 -3.37 -17.51
C LYS A 108 -19.24 -3.86 -16.89
N GLU A 109 -19.66 -5.10 -17.16
CA GLU A 109 -20.88 -5.70 -16.60
C GLU A 109 -20.80 -5.97 -15.10
N SER A 110 -19.59 -6.15 -14.54
CA SER A 110 -19.36 -6.36 -13.11
C SER A 110 -19.04 -5.05 -12.36
N GLN A 111 -19.18 -3.91 -13.04
CA GLN A 111 -18.84 -2.61 -12.48
C GLN A 111 -19.90 -2.19 -11.46
N VAL A 112 -19.45 -1.77 -10.29
CA VAL A 112 -20.30 -1.19 -9.24
C VAL A 112 -19.98 0.29 -9.14
N SER A 113 -21.01 1.13 -9.20
CA SER A 113 -20.88 2.59 -9.05
C SER A 113 -21.37 3.05 -7.68
N PHE A 114 -20.68 4.03 -7.11
CA PHE A 114 -21.02 4.64 -5.83
C PHE A 114 -20.61 6.11 -5.80
N VAL A 115 -21.28 6.90 -4.95
CA VAL A 115 -21.02 8.33 -4.80
C VAL A 115 -20.15 8.54 -3.57
N SER A 116 -19.12 9.38 -3.69
CA SER A 116 -18.33 9.85 -2.55
C SER A 116 -18.05 11.34 -2.73
N GLY A 117 -18.63 12.16 -1.84
CA GLY A 117 -18.73 13.61 -2.01
C GLY A 117 -19.48 13.95 -3.31
N ASN A 118 -18.89 14.82 -4.14
CA ASN A 118 -19.49 15.27 -5.40
C ASN A 118 -19.00 14.46 -6.62
N ARG A 119 -18.44 13.27 -6.40
CA ARG A 119 -17.85 12.44 -7.46
C ARG A 119 -18.52 11.08 -7.50
N VAL A 120 -18.77 10.61 -8.72
CA VAL A 120 -19.19 9.25 -8.99
C VAL A 120 -17.94 8.41 -9.22
N TYR A 121 -17.80 7.36 -8.44
CA TYR A 121 -16.76 6.36 -8.58
C TYR A 121 -17.38 5.09 -9.13
N SER A 122 -16.62 4.41 -9.97
CA SER A 122 -16.95 3.09 -10.48
C SER A 122 -15.80 2.14 -10.14
N CYS A 123 -16.11 0.94 -9.67
CA CYS A 123 -15.12 -0.05 -9.31
C CYS A 123 -15.39 -1.42 -9.92
N VAL A 124 -14.30 -2.14 -10.19
CA VAL A 124 -14.31 -3.54 -10.65
C VAL A 124 -13.44 -4.34 -9.70
N LYS A 125 -13.95 -5.49 -9.27
CA LYS A 125 -13.20 -6.48 -8.49
C LYS A 125 -12.71 -7.60 -9.40
N TYR A 126 -11.45 -7.97 -9.27
CA TYR A 126 -10.82 -9.05 -10.02
C TYR A 126 -10.01 -9.93 -9.07
N ARG A 127 -10.24 -11.23 -9.10
CA ARG A 127 -9.42 -12.19 -8.35
C ARG A 127 -8.23 -12.60 -9.22
N ASP A 128 -7.02 -12.40 -8.72
CA ASP A 128 -5.77 -12.84 -9.34
C ASP A 128 -5.04 -13.80 -8.41
N GLY A 129 -5.24 -15.10 -8.63
CA GLY A 129 -4.80 -16.14 -7.69
C GLY A 129 -5.42 -15.93 -6.31
N GLU A 130 -4.57 -15.79 -5.29
CA GLU A 130 -4.98 -15.54 -3.90
C GLU A 130 -5.28 -14.07 -3.59
N GLU A 131 -4.92 -13.15 -4.49
CA GLU A 131 -5.16 -11.73 -4.30
C GLU A 131 -6.50 -11.31 -4.91
N VAL A 132 -7.19 -10.39 -4.24
CA VAL A 132 -8.30 -9.63 -4.82
C VAL A 132 -7.80 -8.24 -5.16
N ARG A 133 -7.88 -7.89 -6.45
CA ARG A 133 -7.60 -6.56 -6.98
C ARG A 133 -8.88 -5.78 -7.10
N ILE A 134 -8.84 -4.53 -6.66
CA ILE A 134 -9.96 -3.61 -6.78
C ILE A 134 -9.47 -2.41 -7.56
N TYR A 135 -10.09 -2.17 -8.70
CA TYR A 135 -9.79 -1.05 -9.59
C TYR A 135 -10.87 0.00 -9.41
N PHE A 136 -10.45 1.25 -9.21
CA PHE A 136 -11.35 2.40 -9.11
C PHE A 136 -11.09 3.35 -10.27
N SER A 137 -12.16 3.86 -10.86
CA SER A 137 -12.13 4.99 -11.78
C SER A 137 -13.15 6.03 -11.33
N VAL A 138 -12.83 7.30 -11.56
CA VAL A 138 -13.81 8.38 -11.42
C VAL A 138 -14.58 8.44 -12.72
N THR A 139 -15.90 8.29 -12.65
CA THR A 139 -16.77 8.60 -13.78
C THR A 139 -16.91 10.12 -13.80
N THR A 140 -16.13 10.79 -14.64
CA THR A 140 -16.51 12.15 -15.04
C THR A 140 -17.83 12.03 -15.79
N TRP A 141 -18.83 12.84 -15.43
CA TRP A 141 -19.99 13.07 -16.29
C TRP A 141 -19.50 13.29 -17.73
N PRO A 142 -20.18 12.78 -18.78
CA PRO A 142 -19.82 13.17 -20.13
C PRO A 142 -19.87 14.69 -20.17
N VAL A 143 -18.74 15.31 -20.53
CA VAL A 143 -18.74 16.69 -20.97
C VAL A 143 -19.66 16.68 -22.19
N THR A 144 -20.85 17.26 -22.04
CA THR A 144 -21.78 17.43 -23.14
C THR A 144 -21.05 18.15 -24.26
N SER A 145 -21.17 17.54 -25.45
CA SER A 145 -20.74 17.98 -26.78
C SER A 145 -20.71 19.50 -26.98
#